data_AF-A0A354MPY6-F1
#
_entry.id   AF-A0A354MPY6-F1
#
_cell.length_a   1.000
_cell.length_b   1.000
_cell.length_c   1.000
_cell.angle_alpha   90.00
_cell.angle_beta   90.00
_cell.angle_gamma   90.00
#
_symmetry.space_group_name_H-M   'P 1'
#
loop_
_entity.id
_entity.type
_entity.pdbx_description
1 polymer ?
#
loop_
_entity_poly.entity_id
_entity_poly.type
_entity_poly.pdbx_seq_one_letter_code
_entity_poly.pdbx_strand_id
1 'polypeptide(L)'
;MALQALAKYRDRQDVADAVERGLTVLSQQQEENGGYAAYGSESSESIAQVIVALTELGVSLTDSRFVKGGNTLVGRLLAFRTENGAFRHVLDGEEDVMATEQGFYALVAVSRAEQGKSSLYTMTEA
;
A
#
# COMPACT_ATOMS: atom_id res chain seq x y z
N MET A 1 6.33 3.52 -3.79
CA MET A 1 7.80 3.38 -3.91
C MET A 1 8.60 4.58 -3.41
N ALA A 2 8.50 5.80 -3.97
CA ALA A 2 9.34 6.93 -3.52
C ALA A 2 9.25 7.20 -2.00
N LEU A 3 8.04 7.17 -1.43
CA LEU A 3 7.82 7.31 0.01
C LEU A 3 8.48 6.21 0.85
N GLN A 4 8.54 4.97 0.34
CA GLN A 4 9.18 3.85 1.03
C GLN A 4 10.69 4.12 1.17
N ALA A 5 11.32 4.62 0.09
CA ALA A 5 12.74 4.98 0.10
C ALA A 5 13.05 6.14 1.05
N LEU A 6 12.14 7.12 1.15
CA LEU A 6 12.32 8.28 2.04
C LEU A 6 12.04 7.98 3.52
N ALA A 7 11.37 6.88 3.84
CA ALA A 7 10.86 6.61 5.18
C ALA A 7 11.92 6.62 6.29
N LYS A 8 13.15 6.17 5.98
CA LYS A 8 14.28 6.09 6.90
C LYS A 8 15.07 7.40 7.08
N TYR A 9 14.71 8.45 6.35
CA TYR A 9 15.45 9.73 6.32
C TYR A 9 14.61 10.90 6.85
N ARG A 10 13.52 10.61 7.58
CA ARG A 10 12.59 11.63 8.11
C ARG A 10 13.13 12.40 9.31
N ASP A 11 14.33 12.07 9.80
CA ASP A 11 15.09 12.90 10.75
C ASP A 11 15.52 14.23 10.11
N ARG A 12 15.62 14.28 8.78
CA ARG A 12 15.77 15.52 8.03
C ARG A 12 14.40 16.18 7.76
N GLN A 13 14.28 17.45 8.14
CA GLN A 13 13.03 18.20 7.98
C GLN A 13 12.55 18.28 6.53
N ASP A 14 13.44 18.51 5.57
CA ASP A 14 13.07 18.63 4.15
C ASP A 14 12.54 17.31 3.56
N VAL A 15 13.03 16.18 4.06
CA VAL A 15 12.51 14.85 3.72
C VAL A 15 11.17 14.60 4.39
N ALA A 16 11.01 14.95 5.68
CA ALA A 16 9.73 14.84 6.38
C ALA A 16 8.64 15.63 5.66
N ASP A 17 8.94 16.87 5.23
CA ASP A 17 8.00 17.69 4.47
C ASP A 17 7.66 17.06 3.10
N ALA A 18 8.64 16.44 2.43
CA ALA A 18 8.41 15.74 1.17
C ALA A 18 7.51 14.50 1.35
N VAL A 19 7.70 13.76 2.45
CA VAL A 19 6.86 12.62 2.80
C VAL A 19 5.41 13.06 3.03
N GLU A 20 5.19 14.11 3.81
CA GLU A 20 3.82 14.60 4.08
C GLU A 20 3.13 15.12 2.81
N ARG A 21 3.87 15.78 1.91
CA ARG A 21 3.33 16.15 0.59
C ARG A 21 2.94 14.91 -0.22
N GLY A 22 3.77 13.88 -0.22
CA GLY A 22 3.47 12.63 -0.93
C GLY A 22 2.27 11.88 -0.34
N LEU A 23 2.14 11.81 0.99
CA LEU A 23 0.96 11.23 1.66
C LEU A 23 -0.31 11.99 1.30
N THR A 24 -0.24 13.33 1.24
CA THR A 24 -1.36 14.17 0.83
C THR A 24 -1.79 13.88 -0.61
N VAL A 25 -0.83 13.80 -1.54
CA VAL A 25 -1.12 13.47 -2.95
C VAL A 25 -1.76 12.09 -3.07
N LEU A 26 -1.23 11.07 -2.39
CA LEU A 26 -1.81 9.72 -2.41
C LEU A 26 -3.24 9.71 -1.86
N SER A 27 -3.48 10.36 -0.71
CA SER A 27 -4.82 10.45 -0.13
C SER A 27 -5.83 11.16 -1.06
N GLN A 28 -5.37 12.16 -1.83
CA GLN A 28 -6.21 12.88 -2.80
C GLN A 28 -6.48 12.09 -4.08
N GLN A 29 -5.52 11.25 -4.52
CA GLN A 29 -5.65 10.41 -5.71
C GLN A 29 -6.41 9.11 -5.46
N GLN A 30 -6.61 8.72 -4.21
CA GLN A 30 -7.36 7.51 -3.88
C GLN A 30 -8.84 7.68 -4.25
N GLU A 31 -9.35 6.74 -5.01
CA GLU A 31 -10.74 6.69 -5.46
C GLU A 31 -11.70 6.35 -4.29
N GLU A 32 -13.00 6.63 -4.48
CA GLU A 32 -14.02 6.41 -3.43
C GLU A 32 -14.14 4.93 -3.01
N ASN A 33 -13.81 4.00 -3.91
CA ASN A 33 -13.76 2.57 -3.62
C ASN A 33 -12.47 2.13 -2.91
N GLY A 34 -11.57 3.06 -2.60
CA GLY A 34 -10.28 2.83 -1.94
C GLY A 34 -9.13 2.47 -2.89
N GLY A 35 -9.36 2.44 -4.21
CA GLY A 35 -8.38 2.09 -5.23
C GLY A 35 -7.54 3.27 -5.73
N TYR A 36 -6.66 2.98 -6.68
CA TYR A 36 -5.81 3.98 -7.34
C TYR A 36 -5.81 3.69 -8.84
N ALA A 37 -6.34 4.64 -9.63
CA ALA A 37 -6.40 4.52 -11.08
C ALA A 37 -5.21 5.21 -11.75
N ALA A 38 -4.60 4.53 -12.72
CA ALA A 38 -3.58 5.09 -13.60
C ALA A 38 -3.81 4.57 -15.01
N TYR A 39 -3.56 5.41 -16.02
CA TYR A 39 -3.71 5.03 -17.44
C TYR A 39 -5.08 4.39 -17.79
N GLY A 40 -6.13 4.77 -17.08
CA GLY A 40 -7.51 4.33 -17.34
C GLY A 40 -7.97 3.08 -16.57
N SER A 41 -7.15 2.49 -15.69
CA SER A 41 -7.59 1.37 -14.85
C SER A 41 -6.96 1.39 -13.46
N GLU A 42 -7.63 0.75 -12.51
CA GLU A 42 -7.06 0.46 -11.19
C GLU A 42 -6.22 -0.80 -11.22
N SER A 43 -5.15 -0.84 -10.42
CA SER A 43 -4.31 -2.02 -10.30
C SER A 43 -4.08 -2.45 -8.86
N SER A 44 -3.99 -3.77 -8.65
CA SER A 44 -3.65 -4.37 -7.36
C SER A 44 -2.30 -3.87 -6.85
N GLU A 45 -1.34 -3.68 -7.76
CA GLU A 45 0.03 -3.28 -7.52
C GLU A 45 0.09 -1.86 -6.99
N SER A 46 -0.72 -0.95 -7.53
CA SER A 46 -0.77 0.43 -7.03
C SER A 46 -1.22 0.47 -5.56
N ILE A 47 -2.24 -0.32 -5.20
CA ILE A 47 -2.72 -0.43 -3.82
C ILE A 47 -1.66 -1.08 -2.93
N ALA A 48 -1.04 -2.17 -3.39
CA ALA A 48 0.05 -2.85 -2.69
C ALA A 48 1.21 -1.88 -2.36
N GLN A 49 1.62 -1.05 -3.31
CA GLN A 49 2.68 -0.06 -3.12
C GLN A 49 2.32 1.02 -2.09
N VAL A 50 1.05 1.42 -2.02
CA VAL A 50 0.57 2.38 -1.02
C VAL A 50 0.56 1.74 0.36
N ILE A 51 0.04 0.52 0.53
CA ILE A 51 0.08 -0.23 1.79
C ILE A 51 1.51 -0.30 2.34
N VAL A 52 2.46 -0.66 1.47
CA VAL A 52 3.86 -0.80 1.85
C VAL A 52 4.47 0.56 2.21
N ALA A 53 4.11 1.63 1.52
CA ALA A 53 4.55 2.97 1.88
C ALA A 53 4.03 3.38 3.27
N LEU A 54 2.74 3.15 3.57
CA LEU A 54 2.16 3.53 4.86
C LEU A 54 2.79 2.74 6.01
N THR A 55 2.88 1.43 5.87
CA THR A 55 3.49 0.55 6.90
C THR A 55 4.96 0.88 7.13
N GLU A 56 5.72 1.16 6.07
CA GLU A 56 7.13 1.58 6.17
C GLU A 56 7.29 2.95 6.85
N LEU A 57 6.33 3.86 6.65
CA LEU A 57 6.26 5.16 7.31
C LEU A 57 5.71 5.11 8.74
N GLY A 58 5.21 3.95 9.20
CA GLY A 58 4.52 3.82 10.48
C GLY A 58 3.16 4.52 10.51
N VAL A 59 2.55 4.76 9.35
CA VAL A 59 1.20 5.31 9.25
C VAL A 59 0.18 4.16 9.34
N SER A 60 -0.86 4.35 10.17
CA SER A 60 -1.90 3.34 10.34
C SER A 60 -2.64 3.06 9.02
N LEU A 61 -2.94 1.80 8.74
CA LEU A 61 -3.80 1.42 7.61
C LEU A 61 -5.28 1.79 7.82
N THR A 62 -5.64 2.22 9.03
CA THR A 62 -6.95 2.80 9.37
C THR A 62 -6.90 4.33 9.49
N ASP A 63 -5.79 4.96 9.09
CA ASP A 63 -5.71 6.41 8.97
C ASP A 63 -6.83 6.90 8.04
N SER A 64 -7.65 7.84 8.53
CA SER A 64 -8.85 8.30 7.84
C SER A 64 -8.55 8.96 6.49
N ARG A 65 -7.31 9.40 6.27
CA ARG A 65 -6.84 9.89 4.95
C ARG A 65 -6.90 8.79 3.89
N PHE A 66 -6.82 7.52 4.27
CA PHE A 66 -6.70 6.36 3.38
C PHE A 66 -7.91 5.40 3.44
N VAL A 67 -8.97 5.79 4.16
CA VAL A 67 -10.26 5.09 4.19
C VAL A 67 -11.29 5.94 3.44
N LYS A 68 -11.80 5.43 2.32
CA LYS A 68 -12.72 6.16 1.41
C LYS A 68 -14.01 5.39 1.24
N GLY A 69 -15.17 6.03 1.39
CA GLY A 69 -16.47 5.36 1.29
C GLY A 69 -16.65 4.14 2.21
N GLY A 70 -15.89 4.05 3.31
CA GLY A 70 -15.84 2.86 4.18
C GLY A 70 -14.91 1.73 3.70
N ASN A 71 -14.26 1.88 2.55
CA ASN A 71 -13.31 0.94 1.98
C ASN A 71 -11.90 1.17 2.52
N THR A 72 -11.24 0.09 2.93
CA THR A 72 -9.83 0.10 3.35
C THR A 72 -8.93 -0.32 2.18
N LEU A 73 -7.66 0.08 2.22
CA LEU A 73 -6.66 -0.37 1.25
C LEU A 73 -6.54 -1.90 1.20
N VAL A 74 -6.54 -2.55 2.37
CA VAL A 74 -6.47 -4.02 2.47
C VAL A 74 -7.70 -4.67 1.87
N GLY A 75 -8.90 -4.17 2.18
CA GLY A 75 -10.14 -4.66 1.59
C GLY A 75 -10.16 -4.51 0.08
N ARG A 76 -9.73 -3.34 -0.43
CA ARG A 76 -9.66 -3.10 -1.87
C ARG A 76 -8.62 -4.00 -2.55
N LEU A 77 -7.44 -4.18 -1.97
CA LEU A 77 -6.42 -5.11 -2.49
C LEU A 77 -6.98 -6.55 -2.59
N LEU A 78 -7.67 -7.02 -1.54
CA LEU A 78 -8.22 -8.39 -1.51
C LEU A 78 -9.32 -8.62 -2.56
N ALA A 79 -9.93 -7.57 -3.12
CA ALA A 79 -10.87 -7.71 -4.24
C ALA A 79 -10.20 -8.22 -5.53
N PHE A 80 -8.87 -8.04 -5.67
CA PHE A 80 -8.09 -8.55 -6.80
C PHE A 80 -7.59 -9.99 -6.60
N ARG A 81 -7.79 -10.56 -5.40
CA ARG A 81 -7.35 -11.92 -5.06
C ARG A 81 -8.32 -12.96 -5.65
N THR A 82 -7.78 -13.96 -6.33
CA THR A 82 -8.54 -15.10 -6.85
C THR A 82 -8.77 -16.18 -5.78
N GLU A 83 -9.61 -17.16 -6.09
CA GLU A 83 -9.97 -18.22 -5.14
C GLU A 83 -8.76 -19.07 -4.69
N ASN A 84 -7.80 -19.30 -5.58
CA ASN A 84 -6.57 -20.04 -5.28
C ASN A 84 -5.52 -19.18 -4.52
N GLY A 85 -5.76 -17.88 -4.36
CA GLY A 85 -4.90 -16.94 -3.66
C GLY A 85 -3.91 -16.15 -4.53
N ALA A 86 -3.90 -16.35 -5.85
CA ALA A 86 -3.20 -15.45 -6.77
C ALA A 86 -3.90 -14.07 -6.83
N PHE A 87 -3.27 -13.11 -7.50
CA PHE A 87 -3.85 -11.79 -7.73
C PHE A 87 -3.91 -11.48 -9.22
N ARG A 88 -4.92 -10.70 -9.59
CA ARG A 88 -5.06 -10.13 -10.93
C ARG A 88 -4.50 -8.70 -10.95
N HIS A 89 -3.95 -8.29 -12.09
CA HIS A 89 -3.54 -6.90 -12.31
C HIS A 89 -4.75 -5.95 -12.22
N VAL A 90 -5.80 -6.25 -13.00
CA VAL A 90 -7.11 -5.57 -13.02
C VAL A 90 -8.21 -6.56 -12.61
N LEU A 91 -9.34 -6.08 -12.08
CA LEU A 91 -10.40 -6.95 -11.53
C LEU A 91 -10.91 -8.02 -12.50
N ASP A 92 -11.09 -7.64 -13.77
CA ASP A 92 -11.61 -8.50 -14.85
C ASP A 92 -10.48 -9.19 -15.65
N GLY A 93 -9.25 -9.18 -15.12
CA GLY A 93 -8.09 -9.78 -15.75
C GLY A 93 -7.86 -11.25 -15.36
N GLU A 94 -6.84 -11.84 -15.97
CA GLU A 94 -6.30 -13.14 -15.56
C GLU A 94 -5.34 -12.98 -14.37
N GLU A 95 -4.97 -14.11 -13.77
CA GLU A 95 -3.92 -14.15 -12.76
C GLU A 95 -2.60 -13.61 -13.31
N ASP A 96 -1.95 -12.74 -12.54
CA ASP A 96 -0.70 -12.11 -12.93
C ASP A 96 0.38 -12.37 -11.85
N VAL A 97 1.57 -12.75 -12.31
CA VAL A 97 2.68 -13.13 -11.43
C VAL A 97 3.17 -11.93 -10.62
N MET A 98 3.26 -10.75 -11.24
CA MET A 98 3.69 -9.53 -10.57
C MET A 98 2.64 -9.05 -9.58
N ALA A 99 1.36 -9.03 -9.98
CA ALA A 99 0.25 -8.74 -9.08
C ALA A 99 0.27 -9.67 -7.86
N THR A 100 0.52 -10.97 -8.08
CA THR A 100 0.58 -11.98 -7.02
C THR A 100 1.75 -11.72 -6.07
N GLU A 101 2.95 -11.49 -6.61
CA GLU A 101 4.12 -11.15 -5.79
C GLU A 101 3.86 -9.87 -4.97
N GLN A 102 3.34 -8.82 -5.63
CA GLN A 102 3.14 -7.52 -5.00
C GLN A 102 2.04 -7.54 -3.94
N GLY A 103 0.91 -8.17 -4.24
CA GLY A 103 -0.18 -8.37 -3.31
C GLY A 103 0.28 -9.17 -2.08
N PHE A 104 1.05 -10.25 -2.30
CA PHE A 104 1.51 -11.09 -1.20
C PHE A 104 2.47 -10.35 -0.26
N TYR A 105 3.51 -9.68 -0.80
CA TYR A 105 4.45 -8.98 0.07
C TYR A 105 3.79 -7.77 0.78
N ALA A 106 2.80 -7.13 0.16
CA ALA A 106 2.00 -6.11 0.83
C ALA A 106 1.22 -6.69 2.02
N LEU A 107 0.59 -7.86 1.87
CA LEU A 107 -0.06 -8.56 2.99
C LEU A 107 0.93 -8.95 4.10
N VAL A 108 2.16 -9.29 3.77
CA VAL A 108 3.23 -9.48 4.78
C VAL A 108 3.51 -8.18 5.52
N ALA A 109 3.58 -7.04 4.82
CA ALA A 109 3.77 -5.73 5.46
C ALA A 109 2.61 -5.39 6.41
N VAL A 110 1.37 -5.67 6.02
CA VAL A 110 0.18 -5.55 6.90
C VAL A 110 0.36 -6.42 8.14
N SER A 111 0.64 -7.71 7.95
CA SER A 111 0.76 -8.69 9.03
C SER A 111 1.83 -8.30 10.05
N ARG A 112 2.97 -7.77 9.58
CA ARG A 112 4.05 -7.28 10.46
C ARG A 112 3.62 -6.03 11.23
N ALA A 113 2.95 -5.07 10.58
CA ALA A 113 2.47 -3.85 11.22
C ALA A 113 1.42 -4.15 12.31
N GLU A 114 0.46 -5.05 12.05
CA GLU A 114 -0.56 -5.47 13.03
C GLU A 114 0.05 -6.18 14.24
N GLN A 115 1.18 -6.88 14.04
CA GLN A 115 1.92 -7.56 15.11
C GLN A 115 2.93 -6.66 15.83
N GLY A 116 3.04 -5.37 15.45
CA GLY A 116 4.04 -4.46 16.01
C GLY A 116 5.49 -4.86 15.70
N LYS A 117 5.71 -5.64 14.63
CA LYS A 117 7.05 -6.05 14.18
C LYS A 117 7.69 -4.96 13.33
N SER A 118 9.00 -5.09 13.10
CA SER A 118 9.72 -4.21 12.17
C SER A 118 9.12 -4.26 10.75
N SER A 119 9.33 -3.20 9.98
CA SER A 119 8.74 -3.06 8.65
C SER A 119 9.26 -4.10 7.65
N LEU A 120 8.59 -4.22 6.49
CA LEU A 120 8.94 -5.19 5.45
C LEU A 120 10.43 -5.14 5.03
N TYR A 121 11.00 -3.94 4.90
CA TYR A 121 12.39 -3.77 4.47
C TYR A 121 13.41 -3.91 5.61
N THR A 122 12.96 -4.12 6.85
CA THR A 122 13.82 -4.34 8.02
C THR A 122 13.52 -5.73 8.57
N MET A 123 14.14 -6.77 7.98
CA MET A 123 13.88 -8.17 8.35
C MET A 123 14.67 -8.69 9.56
N THR A 124 15.44 -7.83 10.22
CA THR A 124 16.05 -8.12 11.52
C THR A 124 15.11 -7.71 12.64
N GLU A 125 14.83 -8.63 13.56
CA GLU A 125 14.16 -8.31 14.82
C GLU A 125 15.19 -7.71 15.79
N ALA A 126 14.82 -6.69 16.56
CA ALA A 126 15.66 -6.07 17.59
C ALA A 126 15.65 -6.88 18.90
#